data_AF-A0AAN5R3W5-F1
#
_entry.id   AF-A0AAN5R3W5-F1
#
_cell.length_a   1.000
_cell.length_b   1.000
_cell.length_c   1.000
_cell.angle_alpha   90.00
_cell.angle_beta   90.00
_cell.angle_gamma   90.00
#
_symmetry.space_group_name_H-M   'P 1'
#
loop_
_entity.id
_entity.type
_entity.pdbx_description
1 polymer ?
#
loop_
_entity_poly.entity_id
_entity_poly.type
_entity_poly.pdbx_seq_one_letter_code
_entity_poly.pdbx_strand_id
1 'polypeptide(L)'
;MNKRPIQNTAVIAAALGAALASIYAYTDWLSSDDITVKRERCYNVARAGKNDCATSQHSCAAQSTADRDPEAFIMLPKGLCERIVGGRSG
;
A
#
# COMPACT_ATOMS: atom_id res chain seq x y z
N MET A 1 30.18 47.31 -6.86
CA MET A 1 29.83 46.00 -6.24
C MET A 1 29.04 45.17 -7.24
N ASN A 2 29.48 43.94 -7.53
CA ASN A 2 28.87 43.07 -8.53
C ASN A 2 27.69 42.30 -7.92
N LYS A 3 26.46 42.53 -8.40
CA LYS A 3 25.22 41.98 -7.81
C LYS A 3 24.85 40.58 -8.33
N ARG A 4 25.52 40.12 -9.38
CA ARG A 4 25.34 38.80 -10.01
C ARG A 4 25.37 37.60 -9.06
N PRO A 5 26.31 37.48 -8.09
CA PRO A 5 26.30 36.35 -7.15
C PRO A 5 25.05 36.34 -6.26
N ILE A 6 24.58 37.51 -5.84
CA ILE A 6 23.37 37.64 -5.00
C ILE A 6 22.12 37.21 -5.81
N GLN A 7 22.05 37.60 -7.08
CA GLN A 7 20.95 37.25 -7.97
C GLN A 7 20.92 35.74 -8.27
N ASN A 8 22.07 35.13 -8.53
CA ASN A 8 22.16 33.69 -8.80
C ASN A 8 21.77 32.85 -7.58
N THR A 9 22.22 33.23 -6.38
CA THR A 9 21.84 32.53 -5.14
C THR A 9 20.34 32.61 -4.88
N ALA A 10 19.71 33.76 -5.13
CA ALA A 10 18.27 33.92 -4.97
C ALA A 10 17.46 33.02 -5.91
N VAL A 11 17.88 32.88 -7.17
CA VAL A 11 17.23 32.00 -8.16
C VAL A 11 17.36 30.53 -7.78
N ILE A 12 18.54 30.09 -7.35
CA ILE A 12 18.77 28.70 -6.94
C ILE A 12 17.95 28.35 -5.69
N ALA A 13 17.90 29.24 -4.71
CA ALA A 13 17.11 29.04 -3.49
C ALA A 13 15.60 28.93 -3.80
N ALA A 14 15.08 29.77 -4.69
CA ALA A 14 13.68 29.72 -5.11
C ALA A 14 13.35 28.42 -5.86
N ALA A 15 14.23 27.94 -6.74
CA ALA A 15 14.03 26.68 -7.47
C ALA A 15 14.00 25.46 -6.54
N LEU A 16 14.91 25.40 -5.57
CA LEU A 16 14.93 24.34 -4.56
C LEU A 16 13.70 24.40 -3.64
N GLY A 17 13.31 25.60 -3.20
CA GLY A 17 12.10 25.80 -2.40
C GLY A 17 10.83 25.35 -3.11
N ALA A 18 10.68 25.70 -4.39
CA ALA A 18 9.54 25.29 -5.20
C ALA A 18 9.50 23.77 -5.45
N ALA A 19 10.65 23.13 -5.68
CA ALA A 19 10.73 21.68 -5.84
C ALA A 19 10.38 20.92 -4.55
N LEU A 20 10.81 21.42 -3.38
CA LEU A 20 10.44 20.81 -2.11
C LEU A 20 8.96 21.03 -1.78
N ALA A 21 8.41 22.20 -2.10
CA ALA A 21 6.99 22.50 -1.91
C ALA A 21 6.08 21.64 -2.79
N SER A 22 6.48 21.33 -4.03
CA SER A 22 5.71 20.44 -4.89
C SER A 22 5.75 18.99 -4.39
N ILE A 23 6.90 18.50 -3.92
CA ILE A 23 6.98 17.17 -3.31
C ILE A 23 6.05 17.09 -2.08
N TYR A 24 6.05 18.11 -1.22
CA TYR A 24 5.13 18.15 -0.07
C TYR A 24 3.65 18.20 -0.47
N ALA A 25 3.29 18.96 -1.51
CA ALA A 25 1.89 19.12 -1.90
C ALA A 25 1.30 17.89 -2.64
N TYR A 26 2.14 17.08 -3.28
CA TYR A 26 1.69 15.98 -4.15
C TYR A 26 2.11 14.60 -3.67
N THR A 27 2.80 14.48 -2.53
CA THR A 27 3.21 13.18 -1.99
C THR A 27 2.86 13.06 -0.51
N ASP A 28 2.28 11.92 -0.13
CA ASP A 28 1.88 11.60 1.24
C ASP A 28 3.06 11.13 2.13
N TRP A 29 4.30 11.29 1.66
CA TRP A 29 5.51 10.73 2.29
C TRP A 29 5.82 11.30 3.68
N LEU A 30 5.28 12.48 4.01
CA LEU A 30 5.43 13.16 5.30
C LEU A 30 4.15 13.10 6.14
N SER A 31 3.13 12.38 5.69
CA SER A 31 1.89 12.25 6.44
C SER A 31 2.17 11.47 7.73
N SER A 32 1.88 12.10 8.86
CA SER A 32 2.02 11.51 10.20
C SER A 32 0.77 10.71 10.60
N ASP A 33 -0.23 10.64 9.71
CA ASP A 33 -1.35 9.74 9.89
C ASP A 33 -0.78 8.32 9.89
N ASP A 34 -0.94 7.63 11.02
CA ASP A 34 -0.87 6.19 11.06
C ASP A 34 -1.93 5.69 10.08
N ILE A 35 -1.52 5.39 8.85
CA ILE A 35 -2.37 4.64 7.93
C ILE A 35 -2.44 3.24 8.54
N THR A 36 -3.26 3.07 9.58
CA THR A 36 -3.68 1.77 10.06
C THR A 36 -4.56 1.23 8.94
N VAL A 37 -3.91 0.61 7.95
CA VAL A 37 -4.58 -0.10 6.86
C VAL A 37 -5.35 -1.21 7.54
N LYS A 38 -6.63 -0.96 7.82
CA LYS A 38 -7.55 -2.00 8.29
C LYS A 38 -7.45 -3.11 7.28
N ARG A 39 -7.12 -4.31 7.72
CA ARG A 39 -7.03 -5.48 6.84
C ARG A 39 -8.22 -6.40 7.06
N GLU A 40 -8.58 -7.14 6.03
CA GLU A 40 -9.64 -8.15 6.05
C GLU A 40 -9.09 -9.47 5.50
N ARG A 41 -9.71 -10.57 5.92
CA ARG A 41 -9.49 -11.87 5.28
C ARG A 41 -10.35 -11.93 4.03
N CYS A 42 -9.74 -12.28 2.90
CA CYS A 42 -10.45 -12.45 1.64
C CYS A 42 -10.43 -13.92 1.22
N TYR A 43 -11.60 -14.56 1.26
CA TYR A 43 -11.81 -15.97 0.96
C TYR A 43 -12.19 -16.18 -0.51
N ASN A 44 -12.10 -17.43 -0.99
CA ASN A 44 -12.44 -17.87 -2.36
C ASN A 44 -11.56 -17.30 -3.49
N VAL A 45 -10.48 -16.59 -3.16
CA VAL A 45 -9.60 -15.92 -4.14
C VAL A 45 -8.17 -16.47 -4.18
N ALA A 46 -7.76 -17.22 -3.14
CA ALA A 46 -6.42 -17.79 -3.07
C ALA A 46 -6.23 -18.88 -4.14
N ARG A 47 -5.06 -18.91 -4.79
CA ARG A 47 -4.64 -20.07 -5.59
C ARG A 47 -4.09 -21.18 -4.67
N ALA A 48 -4.03 -22.40 -5.18
CA ALA A 48 -3.31 -23.50 -4.56
C ALA A 48 -1.88 -23.07 -4.20
N GLY A 49 -1.50 -23.28 -2.95
CA GLY A 49 -0.20 -22.90 -2.41
C GLY A 49 0.01 -21.40 -2.25
N LYS A 50 -1.05 -20.57 -2.29
CA LYS A 50 -0.98 -19.10 -2.18
C LYS A 50 -1.92 -18.51 -1.12
N ASN A 51 -2.29 -19.31 -0.11
CA ASN A 51 -3.01 -18.84 1.07
C ASN A 51 -2.05 -18.27 2.13
N ASP A 52 -2.57 -17.41 3.00
CA ASP A 52 -1.87 -16.92 4.20
C ASP A 52 -1.96 -17.90 5.37
N CYS A 53 -1.17 -17.65 6.43
CA CYS A 53 -1.17 -18.45 7.66
C CYS A 53 -2.50 -18.34 8.44
N ALA A 54 -2.71 -19.28 9.37
CA ALA A 54 -3.86 -19.32 10.28
C ALA A 54 -5.22 -19.39 9.58
N THR A 55 -5.29 -20.17 8.49
CA THR A 55 -6.56 -20.66 7.93
C THR A 55 -7.20 -21.67 8.89
N SER A 56 -8.47 -22.03 8.68
CA SER A 56 -9.14 -23.03 9.52
C SER A 56 -8.57 -24.45 9.33
N GLN A 57 -7.98 -24.74 8.17
CA GLN A 57 -7.43 -26.06 7.83
C GLN A 57 -5.94 -26.18 8.10
N HIS A 58 -5.20 -25.08 8.00
CA HIS A 58 -3.75 -25.06 7.96
C HIS A 58 -3.18 -23.87 8.73
N SER A 59 -2.18 -24.14 9.55
CA SER A 59 -1.51 -23.14 10.38
C SER A 59 -0.57 -22.25 9.58
N CYS A 60 0.03 -22.76 8.50
CA CYS A 60 1.05 -22.06 7.72
C CYS A 60 0.52 -21.62 6.34
N ALA A 61 1.19 -20.60 5.79
CA ALA A 61 0.96 -20.13 4.42
C ALA A 61 1.33 -21.21 3.40
N ALA A 62 0.79 -21.08 2.19
CA ALA A 62 1.05 -21.96 1.04
C ALA A 62 0.71 -23.45 1.24
N GLN A 63 -0.21 -23.78 2.15
CA GLN A 63 -0.62 -25.17 2.43
C GLN A 63 -1.93 -25.59 1.75
N SER A 64 -2.76 -24.63 1.31
CA SER A 64 -3.98 -24.97 0.58
C SER A 64 -3.62 -25.68 -0.73
N THR A 65 -4.26 -26.80 -1.01
CA THR A 65 -3.96 -27.66 -2.16
C THR A 65 -4.84 -27.36 -3.38
N ALA A 66 -5.87 -26.53 -3.22
CA ALA A 66 -6.85 -26.21 -4.24
C ALA A 66 -6.93 -24.71 -4.53
N ASP A 67 -7.22 -24.38 -5.77
CA ASP A 67 -7.62 -23.02 -6.13
C ASP A 67 -8.99 -22.71 -5.52
N ARG A 68 -9.15 -21.50 -4.99
CA ARG A 68 -10.39 -20.97 -4.39
C ARG A 68 -10.96 -21.84 -3.27
N ASP A 69 -10.09 -22.48 -2.50
CA ASP A 69 -10.48 -23.17 -1.28
C ASP A 69 -11.27 -22.20 -0.36
N PRO A 70 -12.53 -22.51 0.01
CA PRO A 70 -13.40 -21.62 0.78
C PRO A 70 -12.89 -21.26 2.17
N GLU A 71 -12.01 -22.10 2.71
CA GLU A 71 -11.42 -21.95 4.03
C GLU A 71 -10.05 -21.24 3.99
N ALA A 72 -9.45 -21.16 2.80
CA ALA A 72 -8.22 -20.44 2.55
C ALA A 72 -8.50 -18.96 2.27
N PHE A 73 -7.69 -18.09 2.87
CA PHE A 73 -7.77 -16.65 2.63
C PHE A 73 -6.41 -16.06 2.29
N ILE A 74 -6.48 -14.84 1.76
CA ILE A 74 -5.36 -13.90 1.71
C ILE A 74 -5.75 -12.61 2.46
N MET A 75 -4.80 -11.96 3.10
CA MET A 75 -4.97 -10.69 3.81
C MET A 75 -4.90 -9.54 2.83
N LEU A 76 -5.99 -8.78 2.73
CA LEU A 76 -6.08 -7.59 1.88
C LEU A 76 -6.42 -6.35 2.71
N PRO A 77 -6.18 -5.14 2.19
CA PRO A 77 -6.81 -3.94 2.72
C PRO A 77 -8.33 -4.09 2.74
N LYS A 78 -8.96 -3.60 3.80
CA LYS A 78 -10.41 -3.69 4.01
C LYS A 78 -11.17 -3.00 2.87
N GLY A 79 -12.21 -3.67 2.37
CA GLY A 79 -13.04 -3.23 1.25
C GLY A 79 -12.47 -3.61 -0.13
N LEU A 80 -11.32 -4.27 -0.19
CA LEU A 80 -10.77 -4.74 -1.47
C LEU A 80 -11.38 -6.08 -1.89
N CYS A 81 -11.72 -6.95 -0.93
CA CYS A 81 -12.20 -8.30 -1.24
C CYS A 81 -13.50 -8.29 -2.06
N GLU A 82 -14.44 -7.39 -1.74
CA GLU A 82 -15.71 -7.21 -2.46
C GLU A 82 -15.51 -6.75 -3.91
N ARG A 83 -14.33 -6.20 -4.24
CA ARG A 83 -13.97 -5.75 -5.60
C ARG A 83 -13.40 -6.89 -6.45
N ILE A 84 -13.18 -8.06 -5.87
CA ILE A 84 -12.66 -9.24 -6.56
C ILE A 84 -13.84 -10.17 -6.86
N VAL A 85 -13.99 -10.57 -8.12
CA VAL A 85 -15.06 -11.50 -8.54
C VAL A 85 -14.97 -12.80 -7.74
N GLY A 86 -16.05 -13.12 -7.02
CA GLY A 86 -16.13 -14.31 -6.17
C GLY A 86 -15.49 -14.16 -4.78
N GLY A 87 -14.89 -13.00 -4.48
CA GLY A 87 -14.32 -12.70 -3.17
C GLY A 87 -15.40 -12.61 -2.09
N ARG A 88 -15.08 -13.15 -0.91
CA ARG A 88 -15.92 -13.03 0.30
C ARG A 88 -15.07 -12.48 1.44
N SER A 89 -15.44 -11.31 1.94
CA SER A 89 -14.85 -10.74 3.16
C SER A 89 -15.19 -11.59 4.37
N GLY A 90 -14.25 -11.69 5.31
CA GLY A 90 -14.46 -12.26 6.64
C GLY A 90 -13.80 -11.45 7.74
#